data_AF-A0AAV4N5D1-F1
#
_entry.id   AF-A0AAV4N5D1-F1
#
_cell.length_a   1.000
_cell.length_b   1.000
_cell.length_c   1.000
_cell.angle_alpha   90.00
_cell.angle_beta   90.00
_cell.angle_gamma   90.00
#
_symmetry.space_group_name_H-M   'P 1'
#
loop_
_entity.id
_entity.type
_entity.pdbx_description
1 polymer ?
#
loop_
_entity_poly.entity_id
_entity_poly.type
_entity_poly.pdbx_seq_one_letter_code
_entity_poly.pdbx_strand_id
1 'polypeptide(L)'
;MQYHNKAYLLNIPSWNWKNGDDVICLAELKLGFIAQSCLAPGFSTMVANLFAMRSYKTSLETPKWQNDYLCGTGMEMCDTEHTPSTSSVEALSLPKVSELRNTERHTWLW
;
A
#
# COMPACT_ATOMS: atom_id res chain seq x y z
N MET A 1 26.30 -0.44 -2.81
CA MET A 1 25.05 -1.20 -2.61
C MET A 1 24.85 -2.12 -3.80
N GLN A 2 24.83 -3.44 -3.60
CA GLN A 2 24.91 -4.45 -4.68
C GLN A 2 23.52 -4.91 -5.16
N TYR A 3 22.73 -4.02 -5.77
CA TYR A 3 21.41 -4.40 -6.30
C TYR A 3 21.52 -5.50 -7.39
N HIS A 4 22.65 -5.52 -8.11
CA HIS A 4 22.95 -6.52 -9.15
C HIS A 4 22.93 -7.96 -8.62
N ASN A 5 23.08 -8.18 -7.30
CA ASN A 5 22.99 -9.52 -6.72
C ASN A 5 21.60 -10.14 -6.87
N LYS A 6 20.55 -9.31 -7.00
CA LYS A 6 19.17 -9.76 -7.24
C LYS A 6 19.06 -10.62 -8.50
N ALA A 7 19.86 -10.32 -9.53
CA ALA A 7 19.84 -11.05 -10.80
C ALA A 7 20.32 -12.51 -10.68
N TYR A 8 21.15 -12.83 -9.69
CA TYR A 8 21.64 -14.20 -9.50
C TYR A 8 20.55 -15.18 -9.07
N LEU A 9 19.45 -14.70 -8.50
CA LEU A 9 18.31 -15.56 -8.12
C LEU A 9 17.64 -16.20 -9.34
N LEU A 10 17.65 -15.51 -10.49
CA LEU A 10 17.12 -16.05 -11.75
C LEU A 10 17.94 -17.23 -12.30
N ASN A 11 19.18 -17.40 -11.81
CA ASN A 11 20.03 -18.53 -12.18
C ASN A 11 19.74 -19.78 -11.35
N ILE A 12 18.94 -19.67 -10.28
CA ILE A 12 18.55 -20.82 -9.45
C ILE A 12 17.40 -21.54 -10.18
N PRO A 13 17.56 -22.80 -10.61
CA PRO A 13 16.56 -23.48 -11.43
C PRO A 13 15.23 -23.73 -10.72
N SER A 14 15.22 -23.73 -9.38
CA SER A 14 14.02 -23.84 -8.57
C SER A 14 13.32 -22.51 -8.29
N TRP A 15 13.92 -21.36 -8.63
CA TRP A 15 13.33 -20.04 -8.38
C TRP A 15 12.20 -19.76 -9.36
N ASN A 16 11.01 -19.50 -8.85
CA ASN A 16 9.83 -19.25 -9.66
C ASN A 16 8.96 -18.12 -9.09
N TRP A 17 9.13 -16.92 -9.65
CA TRP A 17 8.31 -15.74 -9.31
C TRP A 17 6.81 -15.94 -9.53
N LYS A 18 6.39 -16.83 -10.42
CA LYS A 18 4.95 -17.14 -10.64
C LYS A 18 4.34 -17.92 -9.48
N ASN A 19 5.17 -18.60 -8.69
CA ASN A 19 4.75 -19.36 -7.51
C ASN A 19 4.90 -18.55 -6.21
N GLY A 20 5.21 -17.25 -6.31
CA GLY A 20 5.36 -16.38 -5.15
C GLY A 20 6.78 -16.24 -4.60
N ASP A 21 7.80 -16.72 -5.32
CA ASP A 21 9.20 -16.44 -4.95
C ASP A 21 9.53 -14.97 -5.23
N ASP A 22 9.41 -14.13 -4.20
CA ASP A 22 9.73 -12.71 -4.25
C ASP A 22 10.99 -12.37 -3.44
N VAL A 23 11.75 -11.40 -3.94
CA VAL A 23 12.95 -10.88 -3.27
C VAL A 23 12.85 -9.37 -3.07
N ILE A 24 13.04 -8.96 -1.83
CA ILE A 24 13.02 -7.55 -1.46
C ILE A 24 14.46 -7.02 -1.42
N CYS A 25 14.81 -6.17 -2.39
CA CYS A 25 16.09 -5.47 -2.38
C CYS A 25 16.00 -4.19 -1.55
N LEU A 26 16.55 -4.19 -0.34
CA LEU A 26 16.54 -3.02 0.55
C LEU A 26 17.20 -1.78 -0.07
N ALA A 27 18.25 -1.97 -0.87
CA ALA A 27 18.93 -0.88 -1.56
C ALA A 27 18.01 -0.20 -2.59
N GLU A 28 17.29 -1.00 -3.37
CA GLU A 28 16.33 -0.55 -4.39
C GLU A 28 15.17 0.18 -3.72
N LEU A 29 14.56 -0.41 -2.69
CA LEU A 29 13.48 0.22 -1.95
C LEU A 29 13.89 1.54 -1.28
N LYS A 30 15.05 1.57 -0.61
CA LYS A 30 15.52 2.77 0.08
C LYS A 30 15.73 3.92 -0.91
N LEU A 31 16.40 3.67 -2.03
CA LEU A 31 16.65 4.70 -3.03
C LEU A 31 15.35 5.11 -3.74
N GLY A 32 14.45 4.16 -4.02
CA GLY A 32 13.12 4.44 -4.58
C GLY A 32 12.27 5.33 -3.67
N PHE A 33 12.23 5.06 -2.37
CA PHE A 33 11.53 5.88 -1.40
C PHE A 33 12.10 7.29 -1.26
N ILE A 34 13.42 7.44 -1.31
CA ILE A 34 14.06 8.76 -1.33
C ILE A 34 13.68 9.50 -2.62
N ALA A 35 13.80 8.86 -3.79
CA ALA A 35 13.49 9.46 -5.06
C ALA A 35 12.02 9.92 -5.15
N GLN A 36 11.07 9.10 -4.70
CA GLN A 36 9.66 9.49 -4.66
C GLN A 36 9.39 10.58 -3.61
N SER A 37 10.10 10.58 -2.48
CA SER A 37 9.99 11.64 -1.48
C SER A 37 10.52 12.98 -1.99
N CYS A 38 11.43 12.99 -2.99
CA CYS A 38 11.86 14.22 -3.66
C CYS A 38 10.75 14.83 -4.54
N LEU A 39 9.83 14.02 -5.06
CA LEU A 39 8.67 14.48 -5.84
C LEU A 39 7.50 14.89 -4.92
N ALA A 40 7.28 14.11 -3.85
CA ALA A 40 6.22 14.33 -2.88
C ALA A 40 6.75 14.14 -1.44
N PRO A 41 7.05 15.23 -0.71
CA PRO A 41 7.52 15.15 0.67
C PRO A 41 6.56 14.35 1.57
N GLY A 42 7.10 13.43 2.36
CA GLY A 42 6.31 12.56 3.25
C GLY A 42 5.81 11.25 2.61
N PHE A 43 6.02 11.04 1.31
CA PHE A 43 5.60 9.83 0.60
C PHE A 43 6.13 8.54 1.25
N SER A 44 7.42 8.51 1.61
CA SER A 44 8.04 7.34 2.25
C SER A 44 7.38 6.97 3.58
N THR A 45 7.05 7.96 4.42
CA THR A 45 6.35 7.75 5.69
C THR A 45 4.93 7.24 5.47
N MET A 46 4.23 7.80 4.49
CA MET A 46 2.88 7.35 4.12
C MET A 46 2.90 5.87 3.69
N VAL A 47 3.77 5.50 2.76
CA VAL A 47 3.89 4.11 2.28
C VAL A 47 4.33 3.16 3.40
N ALA A 48 5.27 3.58 4.25
CA ALA A 48 5.71 2.77 5.38
C ALA A 48 4.58 2.47 6.37
N ASN A 49 3.67 3.42 6.61
CA ASN A 49 2.52 3.20 7.47
C ASN A 49 1.50 2.21 6.86
N LEU A 50 1.32 2.20 5.54
CA LEU A 50 0.38 1.28 4.87
C LEU A 50 0.75 -0.21 4.99
N PHE A 51 2.05 -0.51 5.17
CA PHE A 51 2.54 -1.88 5.37
C PHE A 51 2.73 -2.23 6.85
N ALA A 52 2.62 -1.25 7.74
CA ALA A 52 2.74 -1.48 9.18
C ALA A 52 1.36 -1.72 9.76
N MET A 53 1.05 -2.98 10.11
CA MET A 53 -0.19 -3.29 10.82
C MET A 53 -0.22 -2.54 12.15
N ARG A 54 -1.11 -1.56 12.27
CA ARG A 54 -1.21 -0.68 13.45
C ARG A 54 -2.67 -0.42 13.76
N SER A 55 -3.08 -0.79 14.97
CA SER A 55 -4.31 -0.27 15.54
C SER A 55 -4.02 1.08 16.18
N TYR A 56 -4.88 2.07 15.93
CA TYR A 56 -4.79 3.37 16.59
C TYR A 56 -5.89 3.54 17.63
N LYS A 57 -5.59 4.32 18.67
CA LYS A 57 -6.54 4.79 19.66
C LYS A 57 -6.35 6.29 19.79
N THR A 58 -7.42 7.05 19.60
CA THR A 58 -7.40 8.50 19.81
C THR A 58 -7.65 8.81 21.28
N SER A 59 -7.06 9.90 21.78
CA SER A 59 -7.27 10.40 23.14
C SER A 59 -7.46 11.91 23.10
N LEU A 60 -8.30 12.44 23.99
CA LEU A 60 -8.51 13.87 24.18
C LEU A 60 -7.25 14.58 24.71
N GLU A 61 -6.34 13.84 25.35
CA GLU A 61 -5.06 14.35 25.82
C GLU A 61 -4.01 14.44 24.70
N THR A 62 -4.27 13.78 23.56
CA THR A 62 -3.37 13.80 22.40
C THR A 62 -3.65 15.02 21.54
N PRO A 63 -2.62 15.78 21.10
CA PRO A 63 -2.80 16.90 20.19
C PRO A 63 -3.55 16.49 18.90
N LYS A 64 -4.39 17.39 18.38
CA LYS A 64 -5.22 17.12 17.19
C LYS A 64 -4.43 16.55 16.01
N TRP A 65 -3.29 17.17 15.67
CA TRP A 65 -2.45 16.73 14.54
C TRP A 65 -1.98 15.27 14.70
N GLN A 66 -1.73 14.84 15.94
CA GLN A 66 -1.26 13.51 16.24
C GLN A 66 -2.43 12.51 16.20
N ASN A 67 -3.62 12.88 16.66
CA ASN A 67 -4.82 12.06 16.46
C ASN A 67 -5.13 11.86 14.96
N ASP A 68 -5.04 12.93 14.16
CA ASP A 68 -5.25 12.86 12.70
C ASP A 68 -4.19 11.97 12.02
N TYR A 69 -2.92 12.10 12.41
CA TYR A 69 -1.83 11.24 11.94
C TYR A 69 -2.06 9.76 12.31
N LEU A 70 -2.40 9.50 13.57
CA LEU A 70 -2.65 8.14 14.08
C LEU A 70 -3.83 7.47 13.36
N CYS A 71 -4.89 8.21 13.08
CA CYS A 71 -6.00 7.74 12.25
C CYS A 71 -5.51 7.25 10.88
N GLY A 72 -4.67 8.03 10.21
CA GLY A 72 -4.04 7.64 8.94
C GLY A 72 -3.13 6.42 9.04
N THR A 73 -2.48 6.19 10.19
CA THR A 73 -1.64 4.99 10.39
C THR A 73 -2.43 3.70 10.54
N GLY A 74 -3.74 3.76 10.78
CA GLY A 74 -4.62 2.59 10.80
C GLY A 74 -5.08 2.12 9.44
N MET A 75 -4.66 2.80 8.37
CA MET A 75 -4.97 2.42 7.00
C MET A 75 -3.93 1.41 6.51
N GLU A 76 -4.40 0.34 5.88
CA GLU A 76 -3.55 -0.76 5.41
C GLU A 76 -3.75 -1.02 3.91
N MET A 77 -2.70 -1.52 3.25
CA MET A 77 -2.81 -2.03 1.88
C MET A 77 -3.41 -3.43 1.92
N CYS A 78 -4.60 -3.60 1.34
CA CYS A 78 -5.31 -4.87 1.32
C CYS A 78 -5.57 -5.32 -0.11
N ASP A 79 -5.19 -6.55 -0.43
CA ASP A 79 -5.63 -7.22 -1.64
C ASP A 79 -7.02 -7.80 -1.42
N THR A 80 -7.95 -7.47 -2.31
CA THR A 80 -9.32 -7.98 -2.27
C THR A 80 -9.77 -8.27 -3.68
N GLU A 81 -10.29 -9.47 -3.90
CA GLU A 81 -10.90 -9.82 -5.17
C GLU A 81 -12.10 -8.91 -5.42
N HIS A 82 -12.26 -8.48 -6.67
CA HIS A 82 -13.42 -7.70 -7.03
C HIS A 82 -14.65 -8.61 -6.98
N THR A 83 -15.54 -8.39 -6.00
CA THR A 83 -16.76 -9.18 -5.88
C THR A 83 -17.67 -8.92 -7.09
N PRO A 84 -18.02 -9.93 -7.90
CA PRO A 84 -18.87 -9.77 -9.08
C PRO A 84 -20.36 -9.55 -8.75
N SER A 85 -20.71 -9.35 -7.48
CA SER A 85 -22.10 -9.10 -7.04
C SER A 85 -22.70 -7.79 -7.59
N THR A 86 -21.88 -6.94 -8.19
CA THR A 86 -22.34 -5.83 -9.04
C THR A 86 -21.94 -6.11 -10.49
N SER A 87 -22.85 -6.76 -11.23
CA SER A 87 -22.78 -6.94 -12.69
C SER A 87 -22.60 -5.63 -13.49
N SER A 88 -22.63 -4.48 -12.80
CA SER A 88 -22.43 -3.14 -13.34
C SER A 88 -20.97 -2.69 -13.39
N VAL A 89 -20.00 -3.36 -12.75
CA VAL A 89 -18.62 -2.85 -12.65
C VAL A 89 -17.70 -3.33 -13.78
N GLU A 90 -17.95 -4.49 -14.38
CA GLU A 90 -17.14 -5.05 -15.47
C GLU A 90 -17.10 -4.15 -16.73
N ALA A 91 -18.09 -3.28 -16.90
CA ALA A 91 -18.18 -2.35 -18.03
C ALA A 91 -17.69 -0.92 -17.70
N LEU A 92 -17.24 -0.66 -16.47
CA LEU A 92 -16.85 0.68 -16.02
C LEU A 92 -15.35 0.92 -16.17
N SER A 93 -14.98 2.17 -16.45
CA SER A 93 -13.58 2.60 -16.44
C SER A 93 -13.04 2.70 -15.01
N LEU A 94 -11.73 2.51 -14.83
CA LEU A 94 -11.06 2.58 -13.52
C LEU A 94 -11.43 3.82 -12.68
N PRO A 95 -11.47 5.06 -13.25
CA PRO A 95 -11.91 6.22 -12.49
C PRO A 95 -13.32 6.07 -11.93
N LYS A 96 -14.26 5.54 -12.73
CA LYS A 96 -15.65 5.39 -12.30
C LYS A 96 -15.82 4.35 -11.21
N VAL A 97 -15.06 3.25 -11.29
CA VAL A 97 -15.01 2.24 -10.23
C VAL A 97 -14.46 2.83 -8.93
N SER A 98 -13.42 3.67 -9.01
CA SER A 98 -12.80 4.27 -7.84
C SER A 98 -13.72 5.27 -7.12
N GLU A 99 -14.48 6.07 -7.86
CA GLU A 99 -15.47 7.01 -7.31
C GLU A 99 -16.61 6.28 -6.59
N LEU A 100 -17.16 5.24 -7.22
CA LEU A 100 -18.23 4.42 -6.63
C LEU A 100 -17.75 3.80 -5.32
N ARG A 101 -16.59 3.15 -5.33
CA ARG A 101 -16.02 2.54 -4.12
C ARG A 101 -15.72 3.56 -3.03
N ASN A 102 -15.28 4.78 -3.39
CA ASN A 102 -15.05 5.83 -2.41
C ASN A 102 -16.35 6.31 -1.77
N THR A 103 -17.41 6.47 -2.57
CA THR A 103 -18.73 6.89 -2.10
C THR A 103 -19.41 5.82 -1.25
N GLU A 104 -19.33 4.55 -1.67
CA GLU A 104 -19.89 3.39 -0.95
C GLU A 104 -19.08 3.01 0.30
N ARG A 105 -17.78 3.32 0.37
CA ARG A 105 -17.01 3.08 1.62
C ARG A 105 -17.49 3.94 2.79
N HIS A 106 -18.17 5.07 2.54
CA HIS A 106 -18.81 5.84 3.60
C HIS A 106 -19.99 5.12 4.28
N THR A 107 -20.50 4.01 3.72
CA THR A 107 -21.56 3.20 4.34
C THR A 107 -21.07 1.97 5.10
N TRP A 108 -19.76 1.68 5.11
CA TRP A 108 -19.18 0.51 5.80
C TRP A 108 -18.17 0.88 6.90
N LEU A 109 -18.04 2.16 7.21
CA LEU A 109 -17.23 2.69 8.32
C LEU A 109 -18.08 3.23 9.49
N TRP A 110 -19.34 2.78 9.59
CA TRP A 110 -20.20 2.87 10.78
C TRP A 110 -20.89 1.53 11.03
#